data_AF-A0A0B1SFE9-F1
#
_entry.id   AF-A0A0B1SFE9-F1
#
_cell.length_a   1.000
_cell.length_b   1.000
_cell.length_c   1.000
_cell.angle_alpha   90.00
_cell.angle_beta   90.00
_cell.angle_gamma   90.00
#
_symmetry.space_group_name_H-M   'P 1'
#
loop_
_entity.id
_entity.type
_entity.pdbx_description
1 polymer ?
#
loop_
_entity_poly.entity_id
_entity_poly.type
_entity_poly.pdbx_seq_one_letter_code
_entity_poly.pdbx_strand_id
1 'polypeptide(L)'
;LRVSGVALIFAWWVLGSSAILIARYFKPLFPRKKLLGTAVWFQLHRDLFIISLILQVLAVFFIFWQASWTWYQCSYQCTPKDFAKKMHAITGMIAMVLALVQPFLAFLRPSPSSRYRYIFNWSHWLVGMTAWCFASVTMVLALPMGKTGLNSVYGYAPNWIMGGYILFFFGCNIVMEMLATNNDVRMEKN
;
A
#
# COMPACT_ATOMS: atom_id res chain seq x y z
N LEU A 1 18.45 -4.89 -7.15
CA LEU A 1 17.47 -4.02 -7.84
C LEU A 1 16.26 -4.81 -8.33
N ARG A 2 16.42 -5.83 -9.18
CA ARG A 2 15.28 -6.63 -9.70
C ARG A 2 14.47 -7.34 -8.60
N VAL A 3 15.16 -8.04 -7.69
CA VAL A 3 14.51 -8.73 -6.54
C VAL A 3 13.80 -7.73 -5.61
N SER A 4 14.45 -6.62 -5.27
CA SER A 4 13.85 -5.55 -4.45
C SER A 4 12.58 -4.97 -5.09
N GLY A 5 12.58 -4.80 -6.42
CA GLY A 5 11.40 -4.33 -7.16
C GLY A 5 10.21 -5.29 -7.06
N VAL A 6 10.46 -6.59 -7.28
CA VAL A 6 9.43 -7.64 -7.13
C VAL A 6 8.91 -7.71 -5.70
N ALA A 7 9.82 -7.65 -4.72
CA ALA A 7 9.44 -7.66 -3.31
C ALA A 7 8.56 -6.46 -2.94
N LEU A 8 8.85 -5.26 -3.46
CA LEU A 8 8.03 -4.07 -3.23
C LEU A 8 6.65 -4.17 -3.90
N ILE A 9 6.56 -4.68 -5.13
CA ILE A 9 5.27 -4.94 -5.78
C ILE A 9 4.43 -5.90 -4.94
N PHE A 10 5.02 -7.03 -4.52
CA PHE A 10 4.33 -8.00 -3.68
C PHE A 10 3.89 -7.41 -2.33
N ALA A 11 4.78 -6.67 -1.66
CA ALA A 11 4.49 -6.09 -0.36
C ALA A 11 3.35 -5.06 -0.42
N TRP A 12 3.37 -4.12 -1.37
CA TRP A 12 2.36 -3.06 -1.44
C TRP A 12 1.05 -3.54 -2.08
N TRP A 13 1.13 -4.20 -3.23
CA TRP A 13 -0.04 -4.54 -4.03
C TRP A 13 -0.65 -5.88 -3.62
N VAL A 14 0.13 -6.89 -3.24
CA VAL A 14 -0.48 -8.14 -2.78
C VAL A 14 -0.85 -8.05 -1.31
N LEU A 15 0.14 -7.89 -0.43
CA LEU A 15 -0.11 -7.90 1.01
C LEU A 15 -0.84 -6.64 1.49
N GLY A 16 -0.39 -5.46 1.07
CA GLY A 16 -0.95 -4.16 1.50
C GLY A 16 -2.40 -3.98 1.09
N SER A 17 -2.72 -4.17 -0.20
CA SER A 17 -4.11 -4.10 -0.69
C SER A 17 -5.02 -5.11 0.00
N SER A 18 -4.55 -6.34 0.23
CA SER A 18 -5.33 -7.36 0.95
C SER A 18 -5.60 -6.95 2.39
N ALA A 19 -4.60 -6.43 3.09
CA ALA A 19 -4.75 -5.91 4.45
C ALA A 19 -5.77 -4.75 4.50
N ILE A 20 -5.78 -3.86 3.51
CA ILE A 20 -6.76 -2.75 3.41
C ILE A 20 -8.18 -3.30 3.24
N LEU A 21 -8.39 -4.22 2.29
CA LEU A 21 -9.72 -4.81 2.03
C LEU A 21 -10.25 -5.57 3.25
N ILE A 22 -9.40 -6.35 3.94
CA ILE A 22 -9.76 -7.07 5.16
C ILE A 22 -10.18 -6.09 6.26
N ALA A 23 -9.41 -5.02 6.50
CA ALA A 23 -9.73 -4.05 7.54
C ALA A 23 -11.03 -3.29 7.28
N ARG A 24 -11.40 -3.07 6.02
CA ARG A 24 -12.64 -2.37 5.65
C ARG A 24 -13.85 -3.28 5.70
N TYR A 25 -13.78 -4.43 5.04
CA TYR A 25 -14.96 -5.21 4.69
C TYR A 25 -15.15 -6.50 5.50
N PHE A 26 -14.10 -7.02 6.14
CA PHE A 26 -14.17 -8.36 6.75
C PHE A 26 -14.56 -8.33 8.24
N LYS A 27 -14.85 -7.15 8.80
CA LYS A 27 -15.31 -7.02 10.19
C LYS A 27 -16.54 -7.87 10.51
N PRO A 28 -17.58 -7.92 9.65
CA PRO A 28 -18.82 -8.63 9.95
C PRO A 28 -18.75 -10.15 9.69
N LEU A 29 -17.72 -10.65 9.00
CA LEU A 29 -17.67 -12.05 8.53
C LEU A 29 -17.43 -13.05 9.67
N PHE A 30 -16.74 -12.64 10.74
CA PHE A 30 -16.32 -13.53 11.83
C PHE A 30 -16.63 -12.95 13.22
N PRO A 31 -17.90 -12.61 13.54
CA PRO A 31 -18.22 -11.82 14.73
C PRO A 31 -17.98 -12.57 16.04
N ARG A 32 -18.06 -13.90 16.01
CA ARG A 32 -17.90 -14.78 17.20
C ARG A 32 -16.58 -15.54 17.24
N LYS A 33 -15.71 -15.38 16.24
CA LYS A 33 -14.43 -16.08 16.17
C LYS A 33 -13.31 -15.11 16.52
N LYS A 34 -12.34 -15.60 17.28
CA LYS A 34 -11.09 -14.90 17.57
C LYS A 34 -9.93 -15.72 17.03
N LEU A 35 -8.92 -15.04 16.51
CA LEU A 35 -7.64 -15.61 16.13
C LEU A 35 -6.59 -14.98 17.04
N LEU A 36 -5.82 -15.82 17.76
CA LEU A 36 -4.80 -15.37 18.72
C LEU A 36 -5.34 -14.32 19.74
N GLY A 37 -6.56 -14.51 20.22
CA GLY A 37 -7.19 -13.65 21.22
C GLY A 37 -7.80 -12.34 20.69
N THR A 38 -7.64 -12.02 19.41
CA THR A 38 -8.21 -10.80 18.78
C THR A 38 -9.22 -11.15 17.68
N ALA A 39 -10.01 -10.17 17.22
CA ALA A 39 -10.94 -10.39 16.11
C ALA A 39 -10.18 -10.81 14.84
N VAL A 40 -10.71 -11.80 14.11
CA VAL A 40 -10.02 -12.41 12.95
C VAL A 40 -9.56 -11.37 11.94
N TRP A 41 -10.43 -10.44 11.56
CA TRP A 41 -10.10 -9.37 10.62
C TRP A 41 -8.94 -8.48 11.10
N PHE A 42 -8.86 -8.23 12.41
CA PHE A 42 -7.85 -7.36 13.00
C PHE A 42 -6.50 -8.06 13.04
N GLN A 43 -6.49 -9.35 13.39
CA GLN A 43 -5.29 -10.18 13.36
C GLN A 43 -4.73 -10.27 11.94
N LEU A 44 -5.57 -10.64 10.97
CA LEU A 44 -5.17 -10.78 9.56
C LEU A 44 -4.66 -9.45 8.98
N HIS A 45 -5.36 -8.34 9.22
CA HIS A 45 -4.91 -7.02 8.80
C HIS A 45 -3.52 -6.68 9.37
N ARG A 46 -3.34 -6.88 10.68
CA ARG A 46 -2.08 -6.59 11.36
C ARG A 46 -0.94 -7.44 10.82
N ASP A 47 -1.13 -8.75 10.69
CA ASP A 47 -0.07 -9.67 10.31
C ASP A 47 0.36 -9.44 8.85
N LEU A 48 -0.60 -9.29 7.94
CA LEU A 48 -0.32 -8.97 6.54
C LEU A 48 0.43 -7.63 6.41
N PHE A 49 0.03 -6.62 7.18
CA PHE A 49 0.70 -5.31 7.15
C PHE A 49 2.11 -5.36 7.76
N ILE A 50 2.33 -6.09 8.86
CA ILE A 50 3.66 -6.26 9.46
C ILE A 50 4.60 -6.99 8.49
N ILE A 51 4.15 -8.10 7.88
CA ILE A 51 4.94 -8.84 6.90
C ILE A 51 5.25 -7.93 5.70
N SER A 52 4.25 -7.19 5.21
CA SER A 52 4.45 -6.20 4.15
C SER A 52 5.50 -5.15 4.52
N LEU A 53 5.41 -4.56 5.71
CA LEU A 53 6.33 -3.52 6.16
C LEU A 53 7.76 -4.05 6.29
N ILE A 54 7.96 -5.25 6.82
CA ILE A 54 9.29 -5.88 6.91
C ILE A 54 9.89 -6.04 5.50
N LEU A 55 9.12 -6.57 4.55
CA LEU A 55 9.57 -6.70 3.16
C LEU A 55 9.91 -5.35 2.54
N GLN A 56 9.13 -4.31 2.79
CA GLN A 56 9.40 -2.95 2.30
C GLN A 56 10.70 -2.39 2.89
N VAL A 57 10.89 -2.47 4.21
CA VAL A 57 12.12 -2.00 4.89
C VAL A 57 13.34 -2.69 4.32
N LEU A 58 13.32 -4.02 4.23
CA LEU A 58 14.44 -4.79 3.69
C LEU A 58 14.71 -4.46 2.23
N ALA A 59 13.67 -4.38 1.39
CA ALA A 59 13.82 -4.07 -0.02
C ALA A 59 14.41 -2.66 -0.25
N VAL A 60 13.92 -1.66 0.48
CA VAL A 60 14.43 -0.28 0.41
C VAL A 60 15.87 -0.21 0.92
N PHE A 61 16.18 -0.87 2.05
CA PHE A 61 17.55 -0.97 2.56
C PHE A 61 18.50 -1.54 1.51
N PHE A 62 18.13 -2.66 0.86
CA PHE A 62 18.96 -3.25 -0.20
C PHE A 62 19.11 -2.34 -1.43
N ILE A 63 18.11 -1.52 -1.75
CA ILE A 63 18.22 -0.53 -2.83
C ILE A 63 19.26 0.53 -2.48
N PHE A 64 19.24 1.08 -1.28
CA PHE A 64 20.22 2.07 -0.83
C PHE A 64 21.62 1.48 -0.71
N TRP A 65 21.73 0.27 -0.16
CA TRP A 65 22.99 -0.46 -0.07
C TRP A 65 23.65 -0.63 -1.44
N GLN A 66 22.88 -1.06 -2.44
CA GLN A 66 23.37 -1.23 -3.82
C GLN A 66 23.65 0.10 -4.53
N ALA A 67 23.04 1.18 -4.07
CA ALA A 67 23.31 2.53 -4.56
C ALA A 67 24.44 3.22 -3.78
N SER A 68 25.17 2.51 -2.92
CA SER A 68 26.20 3.08 -2.04
C SER A 68 25.73 4.32 -1.28
N TRP A 69 24.47 4.28 -0.81
CA TRP A 69 23.81 5.37 -0.08
C TRP A 69 23.75 6.71 -0.85
N THR A 70 23.91 6.67 -2.18
CA THR A 70 23.89 7.85 -3.02
C THR A 70 22.46 8.20 -3.41
N TRP A 71 22.02 9.39 -3.03
CA TRP A 71 20.72 9.92 -3.45
C TRP A 71 20.81 10.53 -4.85
N TYR A 72 19.83 10.23 -5.70
CA TYR A 72 19.78 10.81 -7.04
C TYR A 72 19.44 12.31 -6.97
N GLN A 73 20.34 13.14 -7.47
CA GLN A 73 20.12 14.57 -7.64
C GLN A 73 20.10 14.92 -9.13
N CYS A 74 19.09 15.68 -9.55
CA CYS A 74 19.00 16.23 -10.90
C CYS A 74 19.00 17.76 -10.81
N SER A 75 19.90 18.40 -11.55
CA SER A 75 20.02 19.86 -11.72
C SER A 75 18.92 20.41 -12.65
N TYR A 76 18.80 21.74 -12.80
CA TYR A 76 17.72 22.47 -13.50
C TYR A 76 17.42 22.02 -14.95
N GLN A 77 18.27 21.22 -15.60
CA GLN A 77 18.04 20.64 -16.93
C GLN A 77 17.66 19.15 -16.86
N CYS A 78 16.52 18.81 -16.25
CA CYS A 78 16.04 17.42 -16.23
C CYS A 78 15.27 17.06 -17.51
N THR A 79 15.68 15.98 -18.19
CA THR A 79 14.84 15.35 -19.23
C THR A 79 13.61 14.68 -18.60
N PRO A 80 12.56 14.32 -19.36
CA PRO A 80 11.42 13.58 -18.82
C PRO A 80 11.79 12.26 -18.11
N LYS A 81 12.87 11.58 -18.57
CA LYS A 81 13.38 10.36 -17.92
C LYS A 81 14.04 10.66 -16.58
N ASP A 82 14.72 11.79 -16.47
CA ASP A 82 15.37 12.23 -15.24
C ASP A 82 14.35 12.75 -14.22
N PHE A 83 13.28 13.39 -14.70
CA PHE A 83 12.11 13.70 -13.89
C PHE A 83 11.49 12.43 -13.29
N ALA A 84 11.24 11.39 -14.09
CA ALA A 84 10.67 10.13 -13.59
C ALA A 84 11.55 9.48 -12.52
N LYS A 85 12.88 9.47 -12.71
CA LYS A 85 13.83 8.96 -11.70
C LYS A 85 13.77 9.76 -10.39
N LYS A 86 13.80 11.09 -10.49
CA LYS A 86 13.71 11.99 -9.34
C LYS A 86 12.40 11.78 -8.59
N MET A 87 11.28 11.78 -9.31
CA MET A 87 9.97 11.59 -8.72
C MET A 87 9.80 10.20 -8.12
N HIS A 88 10.30 9.13 -8.78
CA HIS A 88 10.31 7.78 -8.22
C HIS A 88 10.97 7.74 -6.84
N ALA A 89 12.16 8.35 -6.71
CA ALA A 89 12.86 8.38 -5.43
C ALA A 89 12.07 9.17 -4.37
N ILE A 90 11.54 10.35 -4.72
CA ILE A 90 10.76 11.20 -3.80
C ILE A 90 9.48 10.50 -3.35
N THR A 91 8.65 10.03 -4.29
CA THR A 91 7.38 9.37 -3.98
C THR A 91 7.60 8.07 -3.22
N GLY A 92 8.67 7.33 -3.53
CA GLY A 92 9.02 6.09 -2.85
C GLY A 92 9.40 6.32 -1.39
N MET A 93 10.17 7.38 -1.11
CA MET A 93 10.50 7.75 0.26
C MET A 93 9.30 8.26 1.04
N ILE A 94 8.43 9.06 0.42
CA ILE A 94 7.18 9.49 1.05
C ILE A 94 6.34 8.27 1.42
N ALA A 95 6.14 7.33 0.50
CA ALA A 95 5.41 6.09 0.76
C ALA A 95 6.01 5.30 1.92
N MET A 96 7.34 5.15 1.95
CA MET A 96 8.06 4.43 2.99
C MET A 96 7.92 5.08 4.37
N VAL A 97 8.07 6.41 4.45
CA VAL A 97 7.89 7.16 5.70
C VAL A 97 6.46 7.01 6.22
N LEU A 98 5.46 7.19 5.35
CA LEU A 98 4.06 7.02 5.74
C LEU A 98 3.76 5.58 6.19
N ALA A 99 4.33 4.56 5.52
CA ALA A 99 4.20 3.17 5.94
C ALA A 99 4.82 2.92 7.32
N LEU A 100 5.98 3.52 7.61
CA LEU A 100 6.63 3.44 8.93
C LEU A 100 5.84 4.17 10.02
N VAL A 101 5.14 5.26 9.68
CA VAL A 101 4.27 6.00 10.61
C VAL A 101 3.04 5.17 11.03
N GLN A 102 2.58 4.25 10.18
CA GLN A 102 1.34 3.50 10.43
C GLN A 102 1.35 2.65 11.71
N PRO A 103 2.39 1.86 12.02
CA PRO A 103 2.50 1.18 13.30
C PRO A 103 2.47 2.13 14.49
N PHE A 104 3.15 3.29 14.42
CA PHE A 104 3.13 4.29 15.50
C PHE A 104 1.71 4.81 15.75
N LEU A 105 0.98 5.15 14.68
CA LEU A 105 -0.42 5.53 14.80
C LEU A 105 -1.25 4.39 15.40
N ALA A 106 -1.03 3.14 14.97
CA ALA A 106 -1.72 1.97 15.49
C ALA A 106 -1.44 1.70 16.98
N PHE A 107 -0.27 2.08 17.51
CA PHE A 107 0.01 2.03 18.95
C PHE A 107 -0.78 3.08 19.74
N LEU A 108 -1.04 4.25 19.15
CA LEU A 108 -1.85 5.32 19.75
C LEU A 108 -3.36 5.07 19.65
N ARG A 109 -3.76 3.87 19.20
CA ARG A 109 -5.14 3.47 18.98
C ARG A 109 -5.95 3.55 20.29
N PRO A 110 -6.98 4.41 20.38
CA PRO A 110 -7.77 4.58 21.62
C PRO A 110 -8.57 3.32 22.03
N SER A 111 -9.16 3.32 23.22
CA SER A 111 -10.15 2.31 23.62
C SER A 111 -11.34 2.27 22.63
N PRO A 112 -11.98 1.10 22.39
CA PRO A 112 -13.20 1.01 21.57
C PRO A 112 -14.33 1.95 22.00
N SER A 113 -14.43 2.30 23.29
CA SER A 113 -15.44 3.23 23.84
C SER A 113 -15.03 4.70 23.84
N SER A 114 -13.84 5.03 23.34
CA SER A 114 -13.32 6.41 23.38
C SER A 114 -13.99 7.31 22.34
N ARG A 115 -14.35 8.55 22.74
CA ARG A 115 -14.86 9.58 21.82
C ARG A 115 -13.88 9.99 20.72
N TYR A 116 -12.57 9.79 20.93
CA TYR A 116 -11.53 10.15 19.94
C TYR A 116 -11.27 9.05 18.91
N ARG A 117 -12.00 7.93 18.99
CA ARG A 117 -11.82 6.78 18.11
C ARG A 117 -12.05 7.10 16.64
N TYR A 118 -13.00 7.99 16.33
CA TYR A 118 -13.28 8.38 14.95
C TYR A 118 -12.10 9.15 14.33
N ILE A 119 -11.43 10.02 15.10
CA ILE A 119 -10.25 10.77 14.65
C ILE A 119 -9.15 9.78 14.29
N PHE A 120 -8.85 8.85 15.20
CA PHE A 120 -7.89 7.78 14.94
C PHE A 120 -8.22 7.00 13.66
N ASN A 121 -9.48 6.57 13.49
CA ASN A 121 -9.87 5.79 12.31
C ASN A 121 -9.65 6.57 11.00
N TRP A 122 -10.04 7.84 10.96
CA TRP A 122 -9.85 8.70 9.79
C TRP A 122 -8.38 8.99 9.52
N SER A 123 -7.61 9.35 10.54
CA SER A 123 -6.18 9.63 10.40
C SER A 123 -5.41 8.39 9.94
N HIS A 124 -5.65 7.23 10.56
CA HIS A 124 -4.99 5.97 10.20
C HIS A 124 -5.36 5.52 8.78
N TRP A 125 -6.62 5.67 8.38
CA TRP A 125 -7.07 5.40 7.02
C TRP A 125 -6.42 6.34 6.01
N LEU A 126 -6.43 7.65 6.28
CA LEU A 126 -5.90 8.66 5.37
C LEU A 126 -4.40 8.43 5.12
N VAL A 127 -3.61 8.29 6.19
CA VAL A 127 -2.17 8.04 6.09
C VAL A 127 -1.89 6.75 5.30
N GLY A 128 -2.69 5.70 5.51
CA GLY A 128 -2.53 4.42 4.81
C GLY A 128 -2.86 4.49 3.33
N MET A 129 -3.96 5.15 3.00
CA MET A 129 -4.37 5.33 1.61
C MET A 129 -3.38 6.23 0.87
N THR A 130 -2.92 7.31 1.49
CA THR A 130 -1.90 8.19 0.93
C THR A 130 -0.59 7.43 0.70
N ALA A 131 -0.14 6.61 1.65
CA ALA A 131 1.04 5.76 1.48
C ALA A 131 0.90 4.81 0.27
N TRP A 132 -0.24 4.14 0.15
CA TRP A 132 -0.52 3.23 -0.98
C TRP A 132 -0.55 3.97 -2.32
N CYS A 133 -1.15 5.16 -2.39
CA CYS A 133 -1.15 6.00 -3.60
C CYS A 133 0.26 6.40 -4.02
N PHE A 134 1.08 6.90 -3.09
CA PHE A 134 2.48 7.24 -3.38
C PHE A 134 3.30 6.02 -3.81
N ALA A 135 3.06 4.85 -3.20
CA ALA A 135 3.71 3.61 -3.61
C ALA A 135 3.33 3.22 -5.04
N SER A 136 2.04 3.26 -5.39
CA SER A 136 1.55 2.96 -6.74
C SER A 136 2.14 3.92 -7.79
N VAL A 137 2.18 5.23 -7.50
CA VAL A 137 2.85 6.22 -8.36
C VAL A 137 4.34 5.90 -8.51
N THR A 138 5.02 5.57 -7.41
CA THR A 138 6.44 5.18 -7.41
C THR A 138 6.72 4.01 -8.33
N MET A 139 5.87 2.97 -8.29
CA MET A 139 6.02 1.81 -9.14
C MET A 139 5.84 2.18 -10.62
N VAL A 140 4.82 2.98 -10.97
CA VAL A 140 4.59 3.42 -12.35
C VAL A 140 5.78 4.25 -12.86
N LEU A 141 6.31 5.15 -12.05
CA LEU A 141 7.50 5.95 -12.37
C LEU A 141 8.77 5.10 -12.56
N ALA A 142 8.79 3.86 -12.08
CA ALA A 142 9.91 2.94 -12.27
C ALA A 142 10.00 2.37 -13.71
N LEU A 143 8.87 2.28 -14.43
CA LEU A 143 8.82 1.72 -15.79
C LEU A 143 9.72 2.45 -16.81
N PRO A 144 9.66 3.79 -16.95
CA PRO A 144 10.50 4.52 -17.91
C PRO A 144 11.99 4.55 -17.53
N MET A 145 12.37 4.09 -16.32
CA MET A 145 13.76 4.10 -15.85
C MET A 145 14.63 3.01 -16.49
N GLY A 146 14.05 2.04 -17.19
CA GLY A 146 14.78 1.04 -17.99
C GLY A 146 15.58 0.00 -17.20
N LYS A 147 15.67 0.10 -15.86
CA LYS A 147 16.47 -0.83 -15.01
C LYS A 147 16.03 -2.30 -15.10
N THR A 148 14.78 -2.55 -15.47
CA THR A 148 14.23 -3.91 -15.60
C THR A 148 14.21 -4.39 -17.05
N GLY A 149 14.40 -3.52 -18.04
CA GLY A 149 14.24 -3.86 -19.46
C GLY A 149 12.81 -4.23 -19.87
N LEU A 150 11.81 -4.07 -18.99
CA LEU A 150 10.44 -4.51 -19.28
C LEU A 150 9.83 -3.78 -20.47
N ASN A 151 9.94 -2.44 -20.52
CA ASN A 151 9.40 -1.66 -21.63
C ASN A 151 10.18 -1.89 -22.94
N SER A 152 11.46 -2.25 -22.89
CA SER A 152 12.23 -2.56 -24.10
C SER A 152 11.88 -3.93 -24.69
N VAL A 153 11.50 -4.89 -23.86
CA VAL A 153 11.15 -6.25 -24.30
C VAL A 153 9.66 -6.38 -24.65
N TYR A 154 8.79 -5.77 -23.84
CA TYR A 154 7.33 -5.96 -23.92
C TYR A 154 6.57 -4.69 -24.32
N GLY A 155 7.28 -3.62 -24.73
CA GLY A 155 6.67 -2.35 -25.13
C GLY A 155 5.81 -1.73 -24.03
N TYR A 156 4.55 -1.43 -24.32
CA TYR A 156 3.63 -0.79 -23.38
C TYR A 156 2.90 -1.75 -22.44
N ALA A 157 3.00 -3.07 -22.62
CA ALA A 157 2.26 -4.06 -21.81
C ALA A 157 2.45 -3.88 -20.28
N PRO A 158 3.66 -3.61 -19.75
CA PRO A 158 3.85 -3.37 -18.31
C PRO A 158 3.03 -2.19 -17.77
N ASN A 159 2.85 -1.13 -18.56
CA ASN A 159 2.07 0.05 -18.18
C ASN A 159 0.59 -0.32 -18.03
N TRP A 160 0.05 -1.10 -18.97
CA TRP A 160 -1.33 -1.57 -18.92
C TRP A 160 -1.58 -2.55 -17.78
N ILE A 161 -0.64 -3.44 -17.48
CA ILE A 161 -0.74 -4.36 -16.33
C ILE A 161 -0.80 -3.56 -15.02
N MET A 162 0.05 -2.55 -14.89
CA MET A 162 0.10 -1.70 -13.69
C MET A 162 -1.15 -0.83 -13.54
N GLY A 163 -1.60 -0.19 -14.63
CA GLY A 163 -2.86 0.56 -14.64
C GLY A 163 -4.06 -0.34 -14.36
N GLY A 164 -4.10 -1.53 -14.97
CA GLY A 164 -5.14 -2.54 -14.77
C GLY A 164 -5.22 -3.02 -13.33
N TYR A 165 -4.07 -3.25 -12.66
CA TYR A 165 -4.06 -3.60 -11.25
C TYR A 165 -4.64 -2.47 -10.36
N ILE A 166 -4.25 -1.22 -10.62
CA ILE A 166 -4.76 -0.07 -9.86
C ILE A 166 -6.29 0.03 -10.03
N LEU A 167 -6.78 -0.05 -11.27
CA LEU A 167 -8.21 -0.05 -11.57
C LEU A 167 -8.95 -1.23 -10.93
N PHE A 168 -8.34 -2.42 -10.95
CA PHE A 168 -8.89 -3.60 -10.29
C PHE A 168 -9.03 -3.39 -8.78
N PHE A 169 -8.01 -2.85 -8.11
CA PHE A 169 -8.08 -2.56 -6.68
C PHE A 169 -9.19 -1.56 -6.34
N PHE A 170 -9.31 -0.47 -7.12
CA PHE A 170 -10.42 0.48 -6.96
C PHE A 170 -11.78 -0.19 -7.22
N GLY A 171 -11.88 -1.01 -8.27
CA GLY A 171 -13.07 -1.79 -8.58
C GLY A 171 -13.47 -2.73 -7.46
N CYS A 172 -12.53 -3.46 -6.86
CA CYS A 172 -12.76 -4.29 -5.68
C CYS A 172 -13.30 -3.46 -4.51
N ASN A 173 -12.73 -2.29 -4.22
CA ASN A 173 -13.23 -1.44 -3.14
C ASN A 173 -14.69 -0.99 -3.43
N ILE A 174 -14.98 -0.55 -4.65
CA ILE A 174 -16.34 -0.12 -5.04
C ILE A 174 -17.34 -1.27 -4.90
N VAL A 175 -17.03 -2.45 -5.47
CA VAL A 175 -17.91 -3.62 -5.41
C VAL A 175 -18.13 -4.07 -3.96
N MET A 176 -17.06 -4.14 -3.16
CA MET A 176 -17.18 -4.54 -1.76
C MET A 176 -17.96 -3.52 -0.92
N GLU A 177 -17.83 -2.22 -1.21
CA GLU A 177 -18.62 -1.16 -0.55
C GLU A 177 -20.11 -1.27 -0.90
N MET A 178 -20.45 -1.54 -2.17
CA MET A 178 -21.83 -1.79 -2.59
C MET A 178 -22.41 -3.01 -1.88
N LEU A 179 -21.65 -4.10 -1.80
CA LEU A 179 -22.07 -5.32 -1.11
C LEU A 179 -22.24 -5.11 0.40
N ALA A 180 -21.33 -4.37 1.02
CA ALA A 180 -21.41 -4.05 2.45
C ALA A 180 -22.66 -3.22 2.77
N THR A 181 -22.90 -2.14 2.03
CA THR A 181 -24.08 -1.28 2.19
C THR A 181 -25.38 -2.06 1.99
N ASN A 182 -25.45 -2.92 0.97
CA ASN A 182 -26.64 -3.74 0.70
C ASN A 182 -26.92 -4.75 1.81
N ASN A 183 -25.88 -5.32 2.42
CA ASN A 183 -26.03 -6.24 3.54
C ASN A 183 -26.51 -5.52 4.80
N ASP A 184 -25.99 -4.33 5.10
CA ASP A 184 -26.43 -3.55 6.26
C ASP A 184 -27.93 -3.22 6.18
N VAL A 185 -28.40 -2.76 5.02
CA VAL A 185 -29.83 -2.51 4.76
C VAL A 185 -30.70 -3.77 4.94
N ARG A 186 -30.17 -4.95 4.60
CA ARG A 186 -30.90 -6.21 4.78
C ARG A 186 -30.97 -6.62 6.25
N MET A 187 -29.94 -6.34 7.04
CA MET A 187 -29.90 -6.64 8.47
C MET A 187 -30.83 -5.71 9.28
N GLU A 188 -31.04 -4.47 8.86
CA GLU A 188 -32.01 -3.56 9.50
C GLU A 188 -33.48 -3.95 9.26
N LYS A 189 -33.76 -4.70 8.19
CA LYS A 189 -35.11 -5.13 7.81
C LYS A 189 -35.56 -6.44 8.47
N ASN A 190 -34.66 -7.17 9.12
CA ASN A 190 -34.92 -8.47 9.77
C ASN A 190 -34.86 -8.33 11.29
#